data_AF-A0A2E2YQ16-F1
#
_entry.id   AF-A0A2E2YQ16-F1
#
_cell.length_a   1.000
_cell.length_b   1.000
_cell.length_c   1.000
_cell.angle_alpha   90.00
_cell.angle_beta   90.00
_cell.angle_gamma   90.00
#
_symmetry.space_group_name_H-M   'P 1'
#
loop_
_entity.id
_entity.type
_entity.pdbx_description
1 polymer ?
#
loop_
_entity_poly.entity_id
_entity_poly.type
_entity_poly.pdbx_seq_one_letter_code
_entity_poly.pdbx_strand_id
1 'polypeptide(L)'
;MVRSKQPKRPDPHDPESAFGTKQEAVHLPTPTHRDLDPPGSDKLGLSPEEIIQFREKGYVIKRGLIPKDTFSPFYKLWWQQPPIKSAGVVPDDPATWIAPGKQWPKENRWSLAENWMGTSAWPGPDEKRPGAAKGERVGRLPHKLTQDISNDVWRWHGIGHDPEFVAATSAHPNMLYMAEALMGGPVKRPRRNRGIYSIFPRDPDGPESALGPHMDANMTEMTAVTYMSDIGPRSGGFTIYPTSPQALYHTSEQGLNWVSTEDSKKAMDHIKADIEPIEFTGEAGDTIFCHGWVVHSAGIHEGNNVRMAVIQDLNKSRTRGHMRWTAAGKNGGPRINCDMDGFFHIGDESEDDPSDGNREVTNQWIMDSNEFITDRSSPHKDMFEEWNLGSQPITGHVIDEIPWWDKYHLPLLPTNQVPRGGGGTPAVPLSDIAVYHGSGLWQIKEQQ
;
A
#
# COMPACT_ATOMS: atom_id res chain seq x y z
N MET A 1 42.67 -6.09 -10.05
CA MET A 1 41.47 -5.26 -10.21
C MET A 1 40.27 -6.12 -9.92
N VAL A 2 39.69 -6.02 -8.72
CA VAL A 2 38.40 -6.64 -8.41
C VAL A 2 37.37 -5.84 -9.20
N ARG A 3 36.75 -6.45 -10.22
CA ARG A 3 35.57 -5.84 -10.85
C ARG A 3 34.55 -5.66 -9.72
N SER A 4 34.26 -4.43 -9.34
CA SER A 4 33.13 -4.14 -8.46
C SER A 4 31.92 -4.82 -9.09
N LYS A 5 31.37 -5.85 -8.45
CA LYS A 5 30.10 -6.43 -8.86
C LYS A 5 29.11 -5.27 -8.91
N GLN A 6 28.45 -5.07 -10.04
CA GLN A 6 27.31 -4.16 -10.05
C GLN A 6 26.31 -4.67 -9.00
N PRO A 7 25.74 -3.78 -8.17
CA PRO A 7 24.74 -4.18 -7.19
C PRO A 7 23.59 -4.89 -7.91
N LYS A 8 23.14 -6.02 -7.33
CA LYS A 8 22.05 -6.80 -7.90
C LYS A 8 20.77 -5.97 -7.86
N ARG A 9 19.98 -6.13 -8.92
CA ARG A 9 18.75 -5.38 -9.17
C ARG A 9 17.58 -6.07 -8.48
N PRO A 10 16.52 -5.34 -8.06
CA PRO A 10 15.27 -5.96 -7.67
C PRO A 10 14.75 -6.79 -8.83
N ASP A 11 14.28 -8.00 -8.54
CA ASP A 11 13.57 -8.79 -9.54
C ASP A 11 12.25 -8.08 -9.90
N PRO A 12 11.86 -8.04 -11.18
CA PRO A 12 10.67 -7.35 -11.62
C PRO A 12 9.40 -8.10 -11.16
N HIS A 13 8.82 -7.63 -10.06
CA HIS A 13 7.61 -8.18 -9.46
C HIS A 13 6.39 -7.27 -9.64
N ASP A 14 5.20 -7.84 -9.43
CA ASP A 14 3.98 -7.05 -9.36
C ASP A 14 4.15 -6.02 -8.23
N PRO A 15 3.83 -4.73 -8.44
CA PRO A 15 3.95 -3.72 -7.40
C PRO A 15 3.25 -4.09 -6.08
N GLU A 16 2.18 -4.91 -6.12
CA GLU A 16 1.38 -5.40 -4.95
C GLU A 16 1.97 -6.65 -4.33
N SER A 17 3.08 -7.14 -4.88
CA SER A 17 3.78 -8.26 -4.29
C SER A 17 4.22 -7.88 -2.89
N ALA A 18 3.89 -8.76 -1.96
CA ALA A 18 4.40 -8.72 -0.62
C ALA A 18 5.47 -9.79 -0.47
N PHE A 19 6.51 -9.48 0.30
CA PHE A 19 7.49 -10.44 0.69
C PHE A 19 6.99 -11.24 1.90
N GLY A 20 7.05 -12.56 1.79
CA GLY A 20 6.63 -13.48 2.83
C GLY A 20 7.10 -14.90 2.52
N THR A 21 6.97 -15.78 3.51
CA THR A 21 7.28 -17.20 3.38
C THR A 21 6.06 -18.05 3.73
N LYS A 22 6.14 -19.36 3.50
CA LYS A 22 5.07 -20.31 3.85
C LYS A 22 5.00 -20.63 5.35
N GLN A 23 5.98 -20.18 6.14
CA GLN A 23 5.93 -20.31 7.59
C GLN A 23 4.68 -19.61 8.14
N GLU A 24 3.98 -20.31 9.03
CA GLU A 24 2.82 -19.77 9.73
C GLU A 24 3.25 -18.92 10.92
N ALA A 25 2.44 -17.93 11.28
CA ALA A 25 2.61 -17.17 12.51
C ALA A 25 2.31 -18.05 13.72
N VAL A 26 3.22 -18.11 14.69
CA VAL A 26 3.05 -18.95 15.88
C VAL A 26 2.34 -18.21 17.01
N HIS A 27 2.63 -16.93 17.18
CA HIS A 27 2.17 -16.14 18.31
C HIS A 27 0.87 -15.39 18.03
N LEU A 28 -0.02 -15.35 19.02
CA LEU A 28 -1.16 -14.44 19.02
C LEU A 28 -0.68 -13.00 19.27
N PRO A 29 -1.37 -12.00 18.70
CA PRO A 29 -0.97 -10.62 18.88
C PRO A 29 -1.39 -10.07 20.25
N THR A 30 -0.51 -9.29 20.86
CA THR A 30 -0.81 -8.54 22.08
C THR A 30 -1.29 -7.12 21.74
N PRO A 31 -2.45 -6.67 22.24
CA PRO A 31 -2.98 -5.35 21.94
C PRO A 31 -2.14 -4.23 22.58
N THR A 32 -2.03 -3.09 21.90
CA THR A 32 -1.38 -1.90 22.45
C THR A 32 -2.28 -1.24 23.51
N HIS A 33 -1.84 -1.17 24.76
CA HIS A 33 -2.58 -0.42 25.76
C HIS A 33 -2.01 1.00 25.95
N ARG A 34 -2.89 2.00 26.09
CA ARG A 34 -2.50 3.42 26.21
C ARG A 34 -1.60 3.69 27.42
N ASP A 35 -1.73 2.92 28.49
CA ASP A 35 -0.88 3.00 29.70
C ASP A 35 0.54 2.47 29.49
N LEU A 36 0.78 1.74 28.40
CA LEU A 36 2.09 1.24 27.99
C LEU A 36 2.75 2.13 26.92
N ASP A 37 2.04 3.14 26.40
CA ASP A 37 2.61 4.06 25.44
C ASP A 37 3.74 4.89 26.09
N PRO A 38 4.84 5.19 25.37
CA PRO A 38 5.86 6.07 25.88
C PRO A 38 5.31 7.47 26.24
N PRO A 39 5.90 8.16 27.22
CA PRO A 39 5.56 9.55 27.51
C PRO A 39 5.63 10.42 26.26
N GLY A 40 4.59 11.23 26.01
CA GLY A 40 4.51 12.11 24.84
C GLY A 40 3.74 11.56 23.64
N SER A 41 3.27 10.30 23.70
CA SER A 41 2.43 9.69 22.64
C SER A 41 1.19 10.51 22.29
N ASP A 42 0.67 11.32 23.22
CA ASP A 42 -0.48 12.21 23.08
C ASP A 42 -0.14 13.63 22.58
N LYS A 43 1.14 13.91 22.30
CA LYS A 43 1.62 15.24 21.89
C LYS A 43 2.24 15.19 20.50
N LEU A 44 2.17 16.28 19.76
CA LEU A 44 2.89 16.39 18.48
C LEU A 44 4.41 16.37 18.72
N GLY A 45 5.13 15.60 17.91
CA GLY A 45 6.58 15.41 18.00
C GLY A 45 6.99 14.11 18.68
N LEU A 46 8.29 14.01 18.96
CA LEU A 46 8.92 12.80 19.50
C LEU A 46 9.55 13.11 20.86
N SER A 47 9.19 12.32 21.87
CA SER A 47 9.94 12.24 23.11
C SER A 47 11.20 11.38 22.96
N PRO A 48 12.16 11.46 23.90
CA PRO A 48 13.31 10.56 23.94
C PRO A 48 12.91 9.07 23.96
N GLU A 49 11.85 8.72 24.69
CA GLU A 49 11.37 7.33 24.81
C GLU A 49 10.73 6.84 23.51
N GLU A 50 10.02 7.71 22.79
CA GLU A 50 9.48 7.42 21.45
C GLU A 50 10.59 7.20 20.42
N ILE A 51 11.67 7.98 20.49
CA ILE A 51 12.85 7.80 19.63
C ILE A 51 13.50 6.45 19.89
N ILE A 52 13.68 6.07 21.17
CA ILE A 52 14.23 4.77 21.55
C ILE A 52 13.33 3.64 21.03
N GLN A 53 12.01 3.75 21.25
CA GLN A 53 11.04 2.76 20.76
C GLN A 53 11.13 2.58 19.24
N PHE A 54 11.17 3.67 18.47
CA PHE A 54 11.25 3.58 17.02
C PHE A 54 12.56 2.93 16.56
N ARG A 55 13.70 3.30 17.17
CA ARG A 55 15.00 2.71 16.84
C ARG A 55 15.09 1.23 17.16
N GLU A 56 14.54 0.80 18.29
CA GLU A 56 14.63 -0.59 18.75
C GLU A 56 13.58 -1.50 18.11
N LYS A 57 12.36 -0.98 17.91
CA LYS A 57 11.20 -1.79 17.51
C LYS A 57 10.69 -1.49 16.10
N GLY A 58 11.13 -0.39 15.49
CA GLY A 58 10.74 0.01 14.14
C GLY A 58 9.35 0.65 14.05
N TYR A 59 8.75 1.06 15.18
CA TYR A 59 7.46 1.74 15.21
C TYR A 59 7.32 2.74 16.38
N VAL A 60 6.38 3.67 16.24
CA VAL A 60 5.90 4.58 17.31
C VAL A 60 4.41 4.85 17.11
N ILE A 61 3.68 5.07 18.21
CA ILE A 61 2.24 5.37 18.19
C ILE A 61 2.02 6.80 18.66
N LYS A 62 1.26 7.57 17.88
CA LYS A 62 0.75 8.89 18.27
C LYS A 62 -0.76 8.82 18.47
N ARG A 63 -1.20 9.15 19.67
CA ARG A 63 -2.60 9.17 20.08
C ARG A 63 -3.25 10.50 19.71
N GLY A 64 -4.42 10.45 19.06
CA GLY A 64 -5.15 11.63 18.64
C GLY A 64 -4.36 12.57 17.72
N LEU A 65 -3.43 12.03 16.92
CA LEU A 65 -2.56 12.83 16.06
C LEU A 65 -3.37 13.69 15.08
N ILE A 66 -4.45 13.11 14.55
CA ILE A 66 -5.43 13.82 13.72
C ILE A 66 -6.73 13.91 14.53
N PRO A 67 -7.34 15.09 14.71
CA PRO A 67 -8.60 15.21 15.43
C PRO A 67 -9.68 14.32 14.80
N LYS A 68 -10.35 13.48 15.60
CA LYS A 68 -11.35 12.52 15.11
C LYS A 68 -12.43 13.13 14.21
N ASP A 69 -12.85 14.36 14.51
CA ASP A 69 -13.91 15.05 13.76
C ASP A 69 -13.52 15.32 12.30
N THR A 70 -12.21 15.36 12.01
CA THR A 70 -11.65 15.49 10.65
C THR A 70 -12.16 14.38 9.72
N PHE A 71 -12.43 13.18 10.25
CA PHE A 71 -12.87 12.03 9.46
C PHE A 71 -14.39 11.99 9.23
N SER A 72 -15.17 12.81 9.92
CA SER A 72 -16.64 12.78 9.88
C SER A 72 -17.23 12.83 8.46
N PRO A 73 -16.77 13.70 7.54
CA PRO A 73 -17.32 13.74 6.18
C PRO A 73 -17.07 12.45 5.41
N PHE A 74 -15.87 11.87 5.56
CA PHE A 74 -15.45 10.66 4.86
C PHE A 74 -16.11 9.41 5.43
N TYR A 75 -16.30 9.36 6.74
CA TYR A 75 -17.04 8.30 7.42
C TYR A 75 -18.50 8.27 6.95
N LYS A 76 -19.17 9.43 6.90
CA LYS A 76 -20.54 9.55 6.34
C LYS A 76 -20.58 9.11 4.88
N LEU A 77 -19.58 9.50 4.08
CA LEU A 77 -19.50 9.12 2.67
C LEU A 77 -19.28 7.61 2.50
N TRP A 78 -18.47 6.97 3.36
CA TRP A 78 -18.20 5.54 3.34
C TRP A 78 -19.48 4.70 3.50
N TRP A 79 -20.36 5.07 4.45
CA TRP A 79 -21.65 4.41 4.65
C TRP A 79 -22.59 4.51 3.45
N GLN A 80 -22.40 5.52 2.61
CA GLN A 80 -23.19 5.72 1.39
C GLN A 80 -22.65 4.92 0.20
N GLN A 81 -21.51 4.25 0.35
CA GLN A 81 -20.89 3.55 -0.76
C GLN A 81 -21.64 2.25 -1.08
N PRO A 82 -21.76 1.90 -2.37
CA PRO A 82 -22.49 0.70 -2.74
C PRO A 82 -22.02 -0.66 -2.17
N PRO A 83 -20.78 -0.98 -1.73
CA PRO A 83 -20.46 -2.31 -1.22
C PRO A 83 -21.02 -2.49 0.20
N ILE A 84 -21.43 -1.37 0.82
CA ILE A 84 -22.11 -1.27 2.10
C ILE A 84 -23.61 -1.37 1.83
N LYS A 85 -24.14 -0.47 0.98
CA LYS A 85 -25.58 -0.43 0.69
C LYS A 85 -26.10 -1.69 0.00
N SER A 86 -25.39 -2.20 -1.01
CA SER A 86 -25.81 -3.40 -1.76
C SER A 86 -25.70 -4.66 -0.91
N ALA A 87 -24.78 -4.68 0.05
CA ALA A 87 -24.64 -5.78 1.00
C ALA A 87 -25.61 -5.68 2.19
N GLY A 88 -26.43 -4.63 2.26
CA GLY A 88 -27.39 -4.43 3.35
C GLY A 88 -26.76 -4.10 4.70
N VAL A 89 -25.53 -3.57 4.70
CA VAL A 89 -24.81 -3.18 5.93
C VAL A 89 -25.39 -1.85 6.43
N VAL A 90 -25.89 -1.83 7.67
CA VAL A 90 -26.61 -0.70 8.27
C VAL A 90 -25.77 -0.06 9.38
N PRO A 91 -25.55 1.28 9.36
CA PRO A 91 -24.65 1.97 10.30
C PRO A 91 -24.93 1.78 11.80
N ASP A 92 -26.18 1.50 12.18
CA ASP A 92 -26.59 1.40 13.58
C ASP A 92 -27.02 -0.04 13.96
N ASP A 93 -26.72 -1.03 13.11
CA ASP A 93 -27.03 -2.44 13.36
C ASP A 93 -25.81 -3.34 13.11
N PRO A 94 -24.98 -3.57 14.15
CA PRO A 94 -23.78 -4.42 14.05
C PRO A 94 -24.03 -5.85 13.57
N ALA A 95 -25.25 -6.39 13.72
CA ALA A 95 -25.56 -7.73 13.22
C ALA A 95 -25.49 -7.79 11.68
N THR A 96 -25.68 -6.65 11.00
CA THR A 96 -25.56 -6.55 9.54
C THR A 96 -24.11 -6.43 9.04
N TRP A 97 -23.14 -6.24 9.94
CA TRP A 97 -21.73 -6.05 9.57
C TRP A 97 -20.98 -7.36 9.38
N ILE A 98 -21.59 -8.48 9.78
CA ILE A 98 -20.98 -9.80 9.78
C ILE A 98 -20.90 -10.35 8.36
N ALA A 99 -19.68 -10.63 7.90
CA ALA A 99 -19.37 -11.28 6.62
C ALA A 99 -20.21 -10.76 5.41
N PRO A 100 -20.19 -9.45 5.11
CA PRO A 100 -20.98 -8.86 4.04
C PRO A 100 -20.55 -9.32 2.64
N GLY A 101 -19.37 -9.94 2.51
CA GLY A 101 -18.84 -10.45 1.25
C GLY A 101 -19.69 -11.52 0.61
N LYS A 102 -20.57 -12.19 1.38
CA LYS A 102 -21.60 -13.10 0.84
C LYS A 102 -22.57 -12.39 -0.12
N GLN A 103 -22.74 -11.08 0.05
CA GLN A 103 -23.61 -10.24 -0.78
C GLN A 103 -22.83 -9.50 -1.88
N TRP A 104 -21.50 -9.60 -1.89
CA TRP A 104 -20.69 -8.95 -2.92
C TRP A 104 -20.67 -9.78 -4.21
N PRO A 105 -20.75 -9.12 -5.39
CA PRO A 105 -20.62 -9.78 -6.68
C PRO A 105 -19.27 -10.51 -6.82
N LYS A 106 -19.28 -11.76 -7.28
CA LYS A 106 -18.07 -12.60 -7.40
C LYS A 106 -17.11 -12.08 -8.47
N GLU A 107 -17.66 -11.53 -9.54
CA GLU A 107 -17.01 -10.99 -10.73
C GLU A 107 -16.38 -9.60 -10.50
N ASN A 108 -16.80 -8.87 -9.46
CA ASN A 108 -16.36 -7.51 -9.14
C ASN A 108 -15.43 -7.45 -7.91
N ARG A 109 -14.76 -8.57 -7.57
CA ARG A 109 -13.68 -8.60 -6.55
C ARG A 109 -12.58 -7.57 -6.85
N TRP A 110 -12.38 -7.30 -8.13
CA TRP A 110 -11.56 -6.22 -8.66
C TRP A 110 -12.39 -5.53 -9.73
N SER A 111 -12.66 -4.23 -9.59
CA SER A 111 -13.50 -3.53 -10.56
C SER A 111 -12.85 -3.51 -11.94
N LEU A 112 -13.32 -4.40 -12.83
CA LEU A 112 -13.08 -4.35 -14.27
C LEU A 112 -14.39 -4.20 -15.05
N ALA A 113 -15.30 -3.39 -14.50
CA ALA A 113 -16.61 -3.02 -15.02
C ALA A 113 -17.78 -3.93 -14.62
N GLU A 114 -18.46 -3.52 -13.56
CA GLU A 114 -19.84 -3.04 -13.68
C GLU A 114 -20.00 -1.70 -12.92
N ASN A 115 -20.19 -0.64 -13.69
CA ASN A 115 -20.99 0.56 -13.39
C ASN A 115 -21.09 1.10 -11.95
N TRP A 116 -19.97 1.31 -11.25
CA TRP A 116 -20.07 1.94 -9.93
C TRP A 116 -20.21 3.46 -9.94
N MET A 117 -19.75 4.17 -11.00
CA MET A 117 -19.73 5.65 -11.00
C MET A 117 -20.05 6.34 -12.33
N GLY A 118 -20.82 5.69 -13.20
CA GLY A 118 -21.31 6.26 -14.46
C GLY A 118 -22.47 5.43 -15.02
N THR A 119 -23.17 5.93 -16.04
CA THR A 119 -24.23 5.18 -16.72
C THR A 119 -23.69 4.11 -17.68
N SER A 120 -22.37 4.02 -17.85
CA SER A 120 -21.72 3.22 -18.89
C SER A 120 -20.62 2.35 -18.31
N ALA A 121 -20.72 1.03 -18.49
CA ALA A 121 -19.65 0.09 -18.16
C ALA A 121 -18.40 0.46 -18.97
N TRP A 122 -17.23 0.49 -18.33
CA TRP A 122 -15.98 0.84 -19.01
C TRP A 122 -14.84 -0.09 -18.59
N PRO A 123 -14.30 -0.91 -19.51
CA PRO A 123 -14.91 -1.33 -20.78
C PRO A 123 -16.16 -2.19 -20.52
N GLY A 124 -17.12 -2.21 -21.43
CA GLY A 124 -18.27 -3.11 -21.33
C GLY A 124 -17.85 -4.58 -21.22
N PRO A 125 -18.59 -5.46 -20.53
CA PRO A 125 -18.25 -6.88 -20.41
C PRO A 125 -18.15 -7.62 -21.76
N ASP A 126 -18.76 -7.06 -22.80
CA ASP A 126 -18.74 -7.56 -24.19
C ASP A 126 -17.75 -6.82 -25.11
N GLU A 127 -17.07 -5.78 -24.61
CA GLU A 127 -16.06 -5.06 -25.38
C GLU A 127 -14.78 -5.91 -25.48
N LYS A 128 -14.27 -6.06 -26.70
CA LYS A 128 -12.99 -6.74 -26.95
C LYS A 128 -11.89 -6.00 -26.19
N ARG A 129 -11.15 -6.72 -25.33
CA ARG A 129 -9.95 -6.22 -24.65
C ARG A 129 -8.72 -6.70 -25.41
N PRO A 130 -8.32 -6.05 -26.52
CA PRO A 130 -7.21 -6.53 -27.35
C PRO A 130 -5.88 -6.63 -26.58
N GLY A 131 -5.76 -5.97 -25.43
CA GLY A 131 -4.55 -5.89 -24.64
C GLY A 131 -4.48 -6.74 -23.38
N ALA A 132 -5.54 -7.46 -23.02
CA ALA A 132 -5.61 -8.16 -21.74
C ALA A 132 -6.56 -9.36 -21.80
N ALA A 133 -6.22 -10.46 -21.12
CA ALA A 133 -7.15 -11.56 -20.94
C ALA A 133 -8.38 -11.14 -20.12
N LYS A 134 -9.50 -11.88 -20.27
CA LYS A 134 -10.71 -11.63 -19.49
C LYS A 134 -10.41 -11.77 -17.99
N GLY A 135 -10.78 -10.75 -17.21
CA GLY A 135 -10.52 -10.71 -15.76
C GLY A 135 -9.12 -10.21 -15.37
N GLU A 136 -8.26 -9.87 -16.33
CA GLU A 136 -6.95 -9.25 -16.04
C GLU A 136 -7.11 -7.86 -15.42
N ARG A 137 -6.42 -7.69 -14.29
CA ARG A 137 -6.41 -6.45 -13.51
C ARG A 137 -5.66 -5.36 -14.25
N VAL A 138 -6.37 -4.44 -14.88
CA VAL A 138 -5.80 -3.38 -15.74
C VAL A 138 -6.25 -1.98 -15.31
N GLY A 139 -5.41 -0.97 -15.55
CA GLY A 139 -5.73 0.43 -15.28
C GLY A 139 -5.75 0.80 -13.80
N ARG A 140 -6.58 1.78 -13.42
CA ARG A 140 -6.77 2.22 -12.03
C ARG A 140 -7.91 1.44 -11.38
N LEU A 141 -7.61 0.84 -10.24
CA LEU A 141 -8.57 0.04 -9.47
C LEU A 141 -9.13 0.91 -8.34
N PRO A 142 -10.38 1.39 -8.45
CA PRO A 142 -10.96 2.27 -7.43
C PRO A 142 -11.25 1.54 -6.12
N HIS A 143 -11.35 0.21 -6.15
CA HIS A 143 -11.51 -0.60 -4.95
C HIS A 143 -11.10 -2.05 -5.18
N LYS A 144 -11.00 -2.80 -4.09
CA LYS A 144 -10.76 -4.24 -4.03
C LYS A 144 -11.65 -4.86 -2.95
N LEU A 145 -12.40 -5.89 -3.30
CA LEU A 145 -13.21 -6.70 -2.41
C LEU A 145 -12.56 -8.09 -2.31
N THR A 146 -12.09 -8.47 -1.13
CA THR A 146 -11.49 -9.78 -0.89
C THR A 146 -12.04 -10.43 0.36
N GLN A 147 -11.83 -11.73 0.47
CA GLN A 147 -11.86 -12.43 1.74
C GLN A 147 -10.40 -12.69 2.12
N ASP A 148 -9.91 -11.96 3.11
CA ASP A 148 -8.55 -12.14 3.63
C ASP A 148 -8.62 -13.16 4.77
N ILE A 149 -8.19 -14.38 4.46
CA ILE A 149 -8.31 -15.55 5.34
C ILE A 149 -9.78 -15.84 5.65
N SER A 150 -10.36 -15.28 6.71
CA SER A 150 -11.76 -15.47 7.10
C SER A 150 -12.59 -14.19 7.11
N ASN A 151 -11.94 -13.02 7.05
CA ASN A 151 -12.62 -11.73 7.13
C ASN A 151 -12.86 -11.16 5.74
N ASP A 152 -14.04 -10.61 5.54
CA ASP A 152 -14.32 -9.81 4.36
C ASP A 152 -13.61 -8.46 4.49
N VAL A 153 -12.94 -8.05 3.41
CA VAL A 153 -12.14 -6.84 3.36
C VAL A 153 -12.54 -6.02 2.14
N TRP A 154 -12.88 -4.76 2.39
CA TRP A 154 -13.07 -3.77 1.36
C TRP A 154 -12.00 -2.69 1.45
N ARG A 155 -11.22 -2.58 0.37
CA ARG A 155 -10.25 -1.49 0.19
C ARG A 155 -10.83 -0.50 -0.79
N TRP A 156 -11.12 0.70 -0.31
CA TRP A 156 -11.61 1.79 -1.15
C TRP A 156 -10.45 2.69 -1.56
N HIS A 157 -9.72 2.30 -2.61
CA HIS A 157 -8.56 3.04 -3.09
C HIS A 157 -8.89 4.40 -3.72
N GLY A 158 -10.08 4.50 -4.33
CA GLY A 158 -10.50 5.67 -5.08
C GLY A 158 -10.56 6.94 -4.21
N ILE A 159 -10.98 6.85 -2.95
CA ILE A 159 -10.95 7.97 -2.01
C ILE A 159 -9.55 8.47 -1.71
N GLY A 160 -8.52 7.63 -1.86
CA GLY A 160 -7.12 8.01 -1.69
C GLY A 160 -6.59 9.01 -2.73
N HIS A 161 -7.41 9.41 -3.70
CA HIS A 161 -7.08 10.40 -4.73
C HIS A 161 -7.85 11.71 -4.53
N ASP A 162 -8.76 11.75 -3.57
CA ASP A 162 -9.55 12.92 -3.23
C ASP A 162 -8.65 13.93 -2.49
N PRO A 163 -8.46 15.16 -3.02
CA PRO A 163 -7.59 16.14 -2.40
C PRO A 163 -7.97 16.50 -0.96
N GLU A 164 -9.27 16.52 -0.63
CA GLU A 164 -9.72 16.79 0.74
C GLU A 164 -9.40 15.62 1.65
N PHE A 165 -9.54 14.37 1.17
CA PHE A 165 -9.16 13.19 1.97
C PHE A 165 -7.66 13.12 2.20
N VAL A 166 -6.87 13.42 1.16
CA VAL A 166 -5.40 13.50 1.27
C VAL A 166 -4.98 14.58 2.26
N ALA A 167 -5.58 15.77 2.19
CA ALA A 167 -5.35 16.86 3.14
C ALA A 167 -5.75 16.50 4.58
N ALA A 168 -6.81 15.72 4.76
CA ALA A 168 -7.27 15.21 6.05
C ALA A 168 -6.40 14.05 6.61
N THR A 169 -5.49 13.49 5.81
CA THR A 169 -4.72 12.30 6.14
C THR A 169 -3.22 12.52 5.87
N SER A 170 -2.67 12.01 4.77
CA SER A 170 -1.22 11.99 4.50
C SER A 170 -0.60 13.37 4.34
N ALA A 171 -1.36 14.35 3.84
CA ALA A 171 -0.92 15.75 3.73
C ALA A 171 -1.37 16.62 4.92
N HIS A 172 -1.92 16.01 5.98
CA HIS A 172 -2.27 16.73 7.20
C HIS A 172 -1.01 17.33 7.86
N PRO A 173 -1.04 18.57 8.38
CA PRO A 173 0.15 19.21 8.98
C PRO A 173 0.84 18.37 10.05
N ASN A 174 0.08 17.73 10.94
CA ASN A 174 0.65 16.86 11.98
C ASN A 174 1.30 15.59 11.41
N MET A 175 0.78 15.05 10.30
CA MET A 175 1.40 13.90 9.62
C MET A 175 2.72 14.28 8.97
N LEU A 176 2.76 15.42 8.28
CA LEU A 176 3.98 15.94 7.65
C LEU A 176 5.05 16.30 8.69
N TYR A 177 4.62 16.87 9.83
CA TYR A 177 5.50 17.13 10.96
C TYR A 177 6.15 15.85 11.47
N MET A 178 5.35 14.81 11.74
CA MET A 178 5.87 13.52 12.21
C MET A 178 6.76 12.84 11.15
N ALA A 179 6.42 12.97 9.87
CA ALA A 179 7.24 12.46 8.77
C ALA A 179 8.64 13.10 8.76
N GLU A 180 8.74 14.42 8.90
CA GLU A 180 10.03 15.13 8.99
C GLU A 180 10.76 14.80 10.31
N ALA A 181 10.03 14.62 11.42
CA ALA A 181 10.62 14.29 12.71
C ALA A 181 11.26 12.90 12.73
N LEU A 182 10.66 11.93 12.05
CA LEU A 182 11.18 10.57 11.94
C LEU A 182 12.22 10.47 10.82
N MET A 183 11.83 10.69 9.56
CA MET A 183 12.67 10.42 8.39
C MET A 183 13.69 11.53 8.11
N GLY A 184 13.42 12.76 8.51
CA GLY A 184 14.13 13.96 8.05
C GLY A 184 13.58 14.53 6.74
N GLY A 185 14.04 15.74 6.42
CA GLY A 185 13.63 16.47 5.23
C GLY A 185 14.67 16.40 4.08
N PRO A 186 14.28 16.82 2.86
CA PRO A 186 12.92 17.23 2.48
C PRO A 186 11.93 16.06 2.44
N VAL A 187 10.73 16.26 2.98
CA VAL A 187 9.62 15.29 2.88
C VAL A 187 8.91 15.48 1.53
N LYS A 188 8.63 14.39 0.81
CA LYS A 188 7.82 14.44 -0.41
C LYS A 188 6.36 14.72 -0.02
N ARG A 189 5.73 15.72 -0.63
CA ARG A 189 4.30 16.01 -0.43
C ARG A 189 3.44 14.87 -0.97
N PRO A 190 2.65 14.17 -0.13
CA PRO A 190 1.74 13.15 -0.62
C PRO A 190 0.61 13.78 -1.44
N ARG A 191 0.42 13.36 -2.69
CA ARG A 191 -0.78 13.72 -3.48
C ARG A 191 -1.87 12.66 -3.44
N ARG A 192 -1.61 11.54 -2.77
CA ARG A 192 -2.52 10.40 -2.64
C ARG A 192 -2.13 9.51 -1.46
N ASN A 193 -3.02 8.63 -1.08
CA ASN A 193 -2.77 7.52 -0.15
C ASN A 193 -3.47 6.25 -0.66
N ARG A 194 -3.36 5.14 0.08
CA ARG A 194 -3.94 3.85 -0.35
C ARG A 194 -5.46 3.78 -0.20
N GLY A 195 -6.09 4.78 0.39
CA GLY A 195 -7.53 4.84 0.65
C GLY A 195 -7.93 4.20 1.98
N ILE A 196 -9.21 3.82 2.08
CA ILE A 196 -9.78 3.26 3.33
C ILE A 196 -9.79 1.74 3.25
N TYR A 197 -9.16 1.09 4.24
CA TYR A 197 -9.10 -0.35 4.39
C TYR A 197 -10.07 -0.76 5.50
N SER A 198 -11.16 -1.39 5.08
CA SER A 198 -12.27 -1.82 5.92
C SER A 198 -12.17 -3.33 6.13
N ILE A 199 -12.11 -3.78 7.38
CA ILE A 199 -12.19 -5.20 7.73
C ILE A 199 -13.48 -5.42 8.51
N PHE A 200 -14.27 -6.40 8.07
CA PHE A 200 -15.55 -6.72 8.67
C PHE A 200 -15.42 -7.90 9.66
N PRO A 201 -16.28 -7.96 10.69
CA PRO A 201 -16.44 -9.14 11.52
C PRO A 201 -16.59 -10.41 10.66
N ARG A 202 -15.85 -11.47 11.01
CA ARG A 202 -16.00 -12.75 10.31
C ARG A 202 -17.35 -13.38 10.60
N ASP A 203 -17.74 -14.32 9.77
CA ASP A 203 -18.84 -15.23 10.06
C ASP A 203 -18.48 -16.08 11.30
N PRO A 204 -19.28 -16.08 12.39
CA PRO A 204 -19.03 -16.90 13.56
C PRO A 204 -19.01 -18.41 13.25
N ASP A 205 -19.76 -18.85 12.23
CA ASP A 205 -19.81 -20.24 11.76
C ASP A 205 -18.74 -20.56 10.70
N GLY A 206 -17.96 -19.55 10.29
CA GLY A 206 -16.86 -19.67 9.33
C GLY A 206 -15.53 -20.04 10.00
N PRO A 207 -14.44 -20.16 9.19
CA PRO A 207 -13.10 -20.39 9.73
C PRO A 207 -12.67 -19.23 10.64
N GLU A 208 -11.81 -19.53 11.62
CA GLU A 208 -11.24 -18.53 12.51
C GLU A 208 -10.35 -17.53 11.75
N SER A 209 -10.27 -16.30 12.27
CA SER A 209 -9.33 -15.31 11.78
C SER A 209 -7.89 -15.67 12.15
N ALA A 210 -6.97 -15.46 11.21
CA ALA A 210 -5.56 -15.75 11.40
C ALA A 210 -4.68 -14.62 10.85
N LEU A 211 -3.43 -14.59 11.29
CA LEU A 211 -2.45 -13.64 10.78
C LEU A 211 -1.88 -14.14 9.45
N GLY A 212 -1.83 -13.25 8.46
CA GLY A 212 -1.06 -13.40 7.22
C GLY A 212 0.14 -12.45 7.21
N PRO A 213 1.22 -12.73 7.96
CA PRO A 213 2.38 -11.84 8.07
C PRO A 213 3.14 -11.71 6.75
N HIS A 214 3.36 -10.46 6.34
CA HIS A 214 4.11 -10.09 5.14
C HIS A 214 4.76 -8.71 5.30
N MET A 215 5.69 -8.39 4.40
CA MET A 215 6.25 -7.05 4.22
C MET A 215 5.85 -6.55 2.83
N ASP A 216 5.33 -5.33 2.72
CA ASP A 216 5.08 -4.73 1.41
C ASP A 216 6.40 -4.51 0.67
N ALA A 217 6.56 -5.06 -0.53
CA ALA A 217 7.77 -4.85 -1.33
C ALA A 217 7.69 -3.56 -2.16
N ASN A 218 7.24 -2.44 -1.56
CA ASN A 218 7.11 -1.14 -2.21
C ASN A 218 8.19 -0.15 -1.80
N MET A 219 8.32 0.95 -2.56
CA MET A 219 9.41 1.92 -2.40
C MET A 219 9.02 3.02 -1.40
N THR A 220 8.59 2.57 -0.22
CA THR A 220 8.12 3.41 0.90
C THR A 220 9.15 3.39 2.01
N GLU A 221 9.62 4.56 2.44
CA GLU A 221 10.56 4.67 3.57
C GLU A 221 9.84 4.52 4.92
N MET A 222 8.62 5.07 5.05
CA MET A 222 7.82 4.97 6.26
C MET A 222 6.34 4.77 5.94
N THR A 223 5.73 3.78 6.60
CA THR A 223 4.29 3.54 6.51
C THR A 223 3.63 4.13 7.74
N ALA A 224 2.49 4.78 7.55
CA ALA A 224 1.60 5.16 8.64
C ALA A 224 0.22 4.54 8.47
N VAL A 225 -0.38 4.14 9.58
CA VAL A 225 -1.76 3.64 9.63
C VAL A 225 -2.53 4.48 10.62
N THR A 226 -3.56 5.19 10.15
CA THR A 226 -4.43 6.03 10.97
C THR A 226 -5.83 5.45 11.04
N TYR A 227 -6.39 5.35 12.24
CA TYR A 227 -7.76 4.87 12.40
C TYR A 227 -8.80 5.95 12.14
N MET A 228 -9.90 5.54 11.50
CA MET A 228 -11.09 6.36 11.29
C MET A 228 -12.27 5.94 12.19
N SER A 229 -12.12 4.82 12.90
CA SER A 229 -13.08 4.27 13.85
C SER A 229 -12.34 3.74 15.07
N ASP A 230 -13.05 3.53 16.17
CA ASP A 230 -12.47 2.97 17.39
C ASP A 230 -12.26 1.47 17.25
N ILE A 231 -11.03 1.02 17.50
CA ILE A 231 -10.57 -0.36 17.31
C ILE A 231 -10.08 -0.91 18.65
N GLY A 232 -10.85 -1.84 19.22
CA GLY A 232 -10.46 -2.60 20.40
C GLY A 232 -9.59 -3.82 20.08
N PRO A 233 -9.16 -4.58 21.11
CA PRO A 233 -8.49 -5.85 20.92
C PRO A 233 -9.30 -6.84 20.08
N ARG A 234 -8.61 -7.66 19.26
CA ARG A 234 -9.19 -8.66 18.35
C ARG A 234 -10.28 -8.10 17.45
N SER A 235 -10.14 -6.85 17.06
CA SER A 235 -11.08 -6.14 16.19
C SER A 235 -10.43 -5.79 14.86
N GLY A 236 -9.51 -6.64 14.39
CA GLY A 236 -8.83 -6.47 13.10
C GLY A 236 -7.80 -5.35 13.08
N GLY A 237 -7.24 -4.99 14.24
CA GLY A 237 -6.23 -3.93 14.34
C GLY A 237 -5.04 -4.21 13.43
N PHE A 238 -4.36 -3.17 12.96
CA PHE A 238 -3.11 -3.34 12.20
C PHE A 238 -2.08 -4.06 13.08
N THR A 239 -1.68 -5.25 12.68
CA THR A 239 -0.80 -6.10 13.49
C THR A 239 0.61 -6.03 12.93
N ILE A 240 1.59 -5.69 13.76
CA ILE A 240 3.00 -5.59 13.38
C ILE A 240 3.84 -6.59 14.14
N TYR A 241 4.96 -6.99 13.55
CA TYR A 241 6.01 -7.74 14.21
C TYR A 241 7.10 -6.74 14.60
N PRO A 242 7.21 -6.33 15.88
CA PRO A 242 8.25 -5.41 16.30
C PRO A 242 9.63 -5.98 15.99
N THR A 243 10.63 -5.12 15.81
CA THR A 243 12.02 -5.48 15.44
C THR A 243 12.21 -6.12 14.05
N SER A 244 11.13 -6.42 13.33
CA SER A 244 11.21 -7.00 11.98
C SER A 244 11.98 -6.16 10.95
N PRO A 245 11.93 -4.81 10.96
CA PRO A 245 12.79 -4.02 10.08
C PRO A 245 14.28 -4.27 10.31
N GLN A 246 14.71 -4.36 11.56
CA GLN A 246 16.10 -4.60 11.95
C GLN A 246 16.56 -5.99 11.49
N ALA A 247 15.68 -6.98 11.58
CA ALA A 247 15.94 -8.34 11.11
C ALA A 247 16.03 -8.43 9.57
N LEU A 248 15.23 -7.63 8.84
CA LEU A 248 15.19 -7.67 7.38
C LEU A 248 16.21 -6.75 6.71
N TYR A 249 16.53 -5.60 7.29
CA TYR A 249 17.20 -4.50 6.57
C TYR A 249 18.53 -4.91 5.94
N HIS A 250 19.39 -5.54 6.74
CA HIS A 250 20.71 -5.98 6.28
C HIS A 250 20.68 -7.27 5.43
N THR A 251 19.54 -7.92 5.30
CA THR A 251 19.39 -9.08 4.41
C THR A 251 19.15 -8.68 2.96
N SER A 252 18.80 -7.41 2.71
CA SER A 252 18.59 -6.89 1.37
C SER A 252 19.90 -6.53 0.68
N GLU A 253 19.94 -6.60 -0.65
CA GLU A 253 21.12 -6.17 -1.42
C GLU A 253 21.20 -4.65 -1.63
N GLN A 254 20.09 -3.92 -1.44
CA GLN A 254 20.04 -2.45 -1.53
C GLN A 254 19.31 -1.86 -0.32
N GLY A 255 19.71 -0.66 0.11
CA GLY A 255 19.18 0.01 1.30
C GLY A 255 17.85 0.75 1.10
N LEU A 256 17.51 1.11 -0.14
CA LEU A 256 16.34 1.95 -0.46
C LEU A 256 15.36 1.28 -1.45
N ASN A 257 15.80 0.25 -2.17
CA ASN A 257 14.92 -0.59 -2.98
C ASN A 257 15.00 -2.02 -2.44
N TRP A 258 13.87 -2.62 -2.09
CA TRP A 258 13.89 -3.99 -1.56
C TRP A 258 14.39 -5.00 -2.61
N VAL A 259 15.46 -5.71 -2.29
CA VAL A 259 15.99 -6.85 -3.04
C VAL A 259 16.13 -8.04 -2.10
N SER A 260 15.25 -9.03 -2.19
CA SER A 260 15.26 -10.18 -1.28
C SER A 260 16.41 -11.15 -1.56
N THR A 261 16.91 -11.78 -0.51
CA THR A 261 17.89 -12.87 -0.55
C THR A 261 17.36 -14.12 0.16
N GLU A 262 18.12 -15.22 0.13
CA GLU A 262 17.80 -16.39 0.96
C GLU A 262 17.87 -16.06 2.46
N ASP A 263 18.74 -15.14 2.87
CA ASP A 263 18.79 -14.69 4.27
C ASP A 263 17.56 -13.86 4.63
N SER A 264 16.97 -13.12 3.69
CA SER A 264 15.66 -12.48 3.89
C SER A 264 14.56 -13.50 4.19
N LYS A 265 14.58 -14.67 3.53
CA LYS A 265 13.59 -15.74 3.77
C LYS A 265 13.76 -16.34 5.16
N LYS A 266 15.00 -16.63 5.57
CA LYS A 266 15.31 -17.11 6.93
C LYS A 266 14.89 -16.09 8.00
N ALA A 267 15.14 -14.80 7.75
CA ALA A 267 14.72 -13.73 8.65
C ALA A 267 13.19 -13.67 8.75
N MET A 268 12.46 -13.75 7.64
CA MET A 268 11.00 -13.82 7.64
C MET A 268 10.47 -15.04 8.40
N ASP A 269 11.06 -16.23 8.21
CA ASP A 269 10.67 -17.43 8.95
C ASP A 269 10.89 -17.27 10.46
N HIS A 270 12.04 -16.72 10.87
CA HIS A 270 12.34 -16.39 12.27
C HIS A 270 11.35 -15.38 12.85
N ILE A 271 11.04 -14.30 12.11
CA ILE A 271 10.08 -13.29 12.54
C ILE A 271 8.71 -13.92 12.82
N LYS A 272 8.23 -14.81 11.94
CA LYS A 272 6.93 -15.46 12.10
C LYS A 272 6.90 -16.49 13.24
N ALA A 273 8.03 -17.13 13.49
CA ALA A 273 8.17 -18.18 14.49
C ALA A 273 8.39 -17.64 15.91
N ASP A 274 9.18 -16.57 16.06
CA ASP A 274 9.79 -16.21 17.34
C ASP A 274 9.46 -14.79 17.83
N ILE A 275 8.87 -13.93 16.98
CA ILE A 275 8.48 -12.57 17.38
C ILE A 275 7.00 -12.54 17.73
N GLU A 276 6.69 -12.11 18.95
CA GLU A 276 5.33 -11.84 19.38
C GLU A 276 4.78 -10.59 18.65
N PRO A 277 3.70 -10.72 17.87
CA PRO A 277 3.13 -9.58 17.16
C PRO A 277 2.37 -8.67 18.11
N ILE A 278 2.22 -7.41 17.71
CA ILE A 278 1.49 -6.38 18.43
C ILE A 278 0.30 -5.94 17.59
N GLU A 279 -0.90 -5.98 18.16
CA GLU A 279 -2.11 -5.41 17.54
C GLU A 279 -2.24 -3.94 17.93
N PHE A 280 -2.14 -3.04 16.95
CA PHE A 280 -2.43 -1.63 17.17
C PHE A 280 -3.93 -1.47 17.42
N THR A 281 -4.30 -1.12 18.65
CA THR A 281 -5.67 -0.75 19.05
C THR A 281 -5.69 0.75 19.34
N GLY A 282 -6.83 1.41 19.20
CA GLY A 282 -6.89 2.86 19.35
C GLY A 282 -8.23 3.48 18.98
N GLU A 283 -8.32 4.80 19.11
CA GLU A 283 -9.49 5.58 18.73
C GLU A 283 -9.29 6.21 17.35
N ALA A 284 -10.37 6.71 16.74
CA ALA A 284 -10.27 7.49 15.51
C ALA A 284 -9.28 8.66 15.67
N GLY A 285 -8.31 8.76 14.76
CA GLY A 285 -7.24 9.75 14.81
C GLY A 285 -5.94 9.30 15.47
N ASP A 286 -5.94 8.15 16.14
CA ASP A 286 -4.69 7.50 16.53
C ASP A 286 -3.95 7.01 15.27
N THR A 287 -2.63 7.20 15.26
CA THR A 287 -1.75 6.84 14.14
C THR A 287 -0.56 6.05 14.65
N ILE A 288 -0.28 4.92 14.01
CA ILE A 288 1.01 4.22 14.16
C ILE A 288 1.90 4.54 12.96
N PHE A 289 3.17 4.87 13.23
CA PHE A 289 4.22 5.01 12.23
C PHE A 289 5.15 3.81 12.34
N CYS A 290 5.50 3.22 11.21
CA CYS A 290 6.41 2.11 11.13
C CYS A 290 7.47 2.36 10.04
N HIS A 291 8.65 1.82 10.22
CA HIS A 291 9.61 1.67 9.12
C HIS A 291 8.95 0.95 7.93
N GLY A 292 9.26 1.35 6.70
CA GLY A 292 8.61 0.81 5.48
C GLY A 292 8.73 -0.71 5.32
N TRP A 293 9.75 -1.32 5.92
CA TRP A 293 9.99 -2.77 5.91
C TRP A 293 9.43 -3.53 7.12
N VAL A 294 8.49 -2.93 7.86
CA VAL A 294 7.80 -3.64 8.94
C VAL A 294 7.03 -4.84 8.41
N VAL A 295 7.26 -6.02 8.99
CA VAL A 295 6.40 -7.18 8.78
C VAL A 295 5.12 -6.95 9.54
N HIS A 296 4.00 -7.09 8.83
CA HIS A 296 2.69 -6.77 9.35
C HIS A 296 1.62 -7.69 8.78
N SER A 297 0.41 -7.57 9.32
CA SER A 297 -0.77 -8.29 8.87
C SER A 297 -2.04 -7.50 9.12
N ALA A 298 -3.10 -7.90 8.43
CA ALA A 298 -4.44 -7.66 8.94
C ALA A 298 -4.57 -8.38 10.30
N GLY A 299 -5.05 -7.69 11.33
CA GLY A 299 -5.22 -8.31 12.64
C GLY A 299 -6.35 -9.32 12.66
N ILE A 300 -6.30 -10.16 13.70
CA ILE A 300 -7.36 -11.09 14.04
C ILE A 300 -8.63 -10.28 14.33
N HIS A 301 -9.71 -10.57 13.61
CA HIS A 301 -10.97 -9.84 13.76
C HIS A 301 -12.13 -10.77 14.15
N GLU A 302 -12.38 -10.76 15.45
CA GLU A 302 -13.35 -11.59 16.18
C GLU A 302 -14.35 -10.73 16.96
N GLY A 303 -14.16 -9.40 16.94
CA GLY A 303 -15.09 -8.40 17.46
C GLY A 303 -16.30 -8.17 16.55
N ASN A 304 -17.08 -7.14 16.89
CA ASN A 304 -18.37 -6.83 16.25
C ASN A 304 -18.43 -5.44 15.59
N ASN A 305 -17.30 -4.73 15.50
CA ASN A 305 -17.16 -3.44 14.82
C ASN A 305 -16.57 -3.58 13.42
N VAL A 306 -16.74 -2.59 12.55
CA VAL A 306 -15.98 -2.51 11.29
C VAL A 306 -14.68 -1.77 11.55
N ARG A 307 -13.55 -2.42 11.29
CA ARG A 307 -12.24 -1.75 11.36
C ARG A 307 -12.06 -0.86 10.15
N MET A 308 -11.89 0.45 10.34
CA MET A 308 -11.62 1.40 9.26
C MET A 308 -10.28 2.09 9.49
N ALA A 309 -9.32 1.85 8.59
CA ALA A 309 -8.00 2.47 8.66
C ALA A 309 -7.59 3.08 7.32
N VAL A 310 -6.82 4.16 7.37
CA VAL A 310 -6.14 4.75 6.22
C VAL A 310 -4.69 4.28 6.23
N ILE A 311 -4.23 3.71 5.12
CA ILE A 311 -2.83 3.33 4.94
C ILE A 311 -2.13 4.39 4.10
N GLN A 312 -1.01 4.89 4.61
CA GLN A 312 -0.33 6.08 4.14
C GLN A 312 1.15 5.77 3.92
N ASP A 313 1.63 6.01 2.70
CA ASP A 313 3.03 5.84 2.33
C ASP A 313 3.73 7.20 2.38
N LEU A 314 4.78 7.31 3.20
CA LEU A 314 5.53 8.55 3.43
C LEU A 314 6.99 8.34 3.01
N ASN A 315 7.56 9.34 2.36
CA ASN A 315 8.89 9.28 1.76
C ASN A 315 9.63 10.60 1.86
N LYS A 316 10.96 10.56 1.84
CA LYS A 316 11.76 11.73 1.50
C LYS A 316 11.65 12.03 0.00
N SER A 317 11.85 13.28 -0.36
CA SER A 317 12.05 13.68 -1.74
C SER A 317 13.42 13.18 -2.20
N ARG A 318 13.45 12.37 -3.26
CA ARG A 318 14.65 11.67 -3.76
C ARG A 318 14.62 11.61 -5.27
N THR A 319 15.80 11.48 -5.88
CA THR A 319 15.90 11.15 -7.30
C THR A 319 15.31 9.77 -7.56
N ARG A 320 14.31 9.72 -8.45
CA ARG A 320 13.56 8.53 -8.79
C ARG A 320 13.75 8.18 -10.26
N GLY A 321 13.83 6.88 -10.53
CA GLY A 321 13.99 6.32 -11.86
C GLY A 321 12.65 5.89 -12.44
N HIS A 322 12.61 4.72 -13.07
CA HIS A 322 11.42 4.22 -13.72
C HIS A 322 10.35 3.75 -12.73
N MET A 323 9.10 3.85 -13.18
CA MET A 323 7.94 3.27 -12.54
C MET A 323 7.96 1.75 -12.57
N ARG A 324 7.40 1.14 -11.52
CA ARG A 324 7.13 -0.30 -11.46
C ARG A 324 5.89 -0.66 -12.27
N TRP A 325 6.00 -0.55 -13.59
CA TRP A 325 4.89 -0.90 -14.48
C TRP A 325 4.65 -2.41 -14.55
N THR A 326 3.41 -2.78 -14.84
CA THR A 326 3.02 -4.17 -15.10
C THR A 326 2.22 -4.22 -16.40
N ALA A 327 2.63 -5.03 -17.37
CA ALA A 327 1.84 -5.29 -18.57
C ALA A 327 1.00 -6.56 -18.39
N ALA A 328 -0.27 -6.52 -18.80
CA ALA A 328 -1.21 -7.62 -18.67
C ALA A 328 -0.75 -8.87 -19.43
N GLY A 329 -1.25 -10.04 -19.00
CA GLY A 329 -1.20 -11.24 -19.80
C GLY A 329 -2.12 -11.13 -21.02
N LYS A 330 -1.67 -11.66 -22.16
CA LYS A 330 -2.38 -11.58 -23.45
C LYS A 330 -2.10 -12.85 -24.26
N ASN A 331 -3.13 -13.43 -24.88
CA ASN A 331 -3.05 -14.61 -25.76
C ASN A 331 -2.20 -15.78 -25.21
N GLY A 332 -2.43 -16.14 -23.94
CA GLY A 332 -1.67 -17.21 -23.26
C GLY A 332 -0.31 -16.78 -22.71
N GLY A 333 0.16 -15.58 -23.02
CA GLY A 333 1.37 -15.00 -22.45
C GLY A 333 1.16 -14.50 -21.01
N PRO A 334 2.16 -14.65 -20.13
CA PRO A 334 2.04 -14.25 -18.74
C PRO A 334 2.03 -12.73 -18.59
N ARG A 335 1.54 -12.25 -17.45
CA ARG A 335 1.79 -10.88 -16.99
C ARG A 335 3.30 -10.67 -16.81
N ILE A 336 3.79 -9.48 -17.17
CA ILE A 336 5.20 -9.10 -17.05
C ILE A 336 5.34 -7.77 -16.33
N ASN A 337 6.47 -7.57 -15.65
CA ASN A 337 6.74 -6.36 -14.88
C ASN A 337 7.97 -5.65 -15.45
N CYS A 338 7.96 -4.34 -15.36
CA CYS A 338 9.07 -3.49 -15.73
C CYS A 338 10.18 -3.61 -14.68
N ASP A 339 11.42 -3.80 -15.14
CA ASP A 339 12.57 -3.78 -14.28
C ASP A 339 12.95 -2.34 -13.87
N MET A 340 13.95 -2.23 -12.99
CA MET A 340 14.41 -0.94 -12.49
C MET A 340 15.10 -0.04 -13.52
N ASP A 341 15.52 -0.62 -14.65
CA ASP A 341 16.17 0.07 -15.76
C ASP A 341 15.15 0.48 -16.85
N GLY A 342 13.86 0.25 -16.60
CA GLY A 342 12.79 0.68 -17.50
C GLY A 342 12.49 -0.33 -18.60
N PHE A 343 12.87 -1.60 -18.46
CA PHE A 343 12.65 -2.61 -19.49
C PHE A 343 11.55 -3.60 -19.14
N PHE A 344 10.75 -3.93 -20.15
CA PHE A 344 9.92 -5.13 -20.17
C PHE A 344 10.53 -6.17 -21.10
N HIS A 345 10.44 -7.43 -20.68
CA HIS A 345 10.87 -8.58 -21.47
C HIS A 345 9.66 -9.46 -21.74
N ILE A 346 9.15 -9.45 -22.97
CA ILE A 346 8.11 -10.38 -23.44
C ILE A 346 8.82 -11.60 -24.03
N GLY A 347 8.61 -12.78 -23.44
CA GLY A 347 9.17 -14.03 -23.96
C GLY A 347 8.35 -14.59 -25.13
N ASP A 348 8.94 -15.53 -25.86
CA ASP A 348 8.33 -16.21 -27.02
C ASP A 348 7.36 -17.35 -26.62
N GLU A 349 7.05 -17.48 -25.33
CA GLU A 349 6.36 -18.64 -24.75
C GLU A 349 4.83 -18.67 -25.01
N SER A 350 4.30 -17.84 -25.92
CA SER A 350 2.86 -17.70 -26.14
C SER A 350 2.48 -17.35 -27.57
N GLU A 351 1.17 -17.39 -27.87
CA GLU A 351 0.60 -16.92 -29.15
C GLU A 351 0.47 -15.38 -29.21
N ASP A 352 1.01 -14.68 -28.22
CA ASP A 352 1.07 -13.23 -28.20
C ASP A 352 2.11 -12.71 -29.21
N ASP A 353 1.75 -11.67 -29.97
CA ASP A 353 2.72 -10.93 -30.77
C ASP A 353 3.51 -9.98 -29.85
N PRO A 354 4.80 -10.25 -29.59
CA PRO A 354 5.59 -9.43 -28.67
C PRO A 354 5.90 -8.03 -29.21
N SER A 355 5.56 -7.74 -30.47
CA SER A 355 5.85 -6.46 -31.15
C SER A 355 4.64 -5.53 -31.28
N ASP A 356 3.41 -6.03 -31.08
CA ASP A 356 2.21 -5.23 -31.37
C ASP A 356 1.93 -4.12 -30.36
N GLY A 357 2.56 -4.19 -29.19
CA GLY A 357 2.46 -3.18 -28.13
C GLY A 357 1.07 -3.06 -27.50
N ASN A 358 0.15 -3.98 -27.81
CA ASN A 358 -1.25 -3.89 -27.39
C ASN A 358 -1.46 -4.26 -25.93
N ARG A 359 -0.48 -4.90 -25.26
CA ARG A 359 -0.61 -5.27 -23.85
C ARG A 359 -0.99 -4.06 -23.01
N GLU A 360 -2.10 -4.16 -22.31
CA GLU A 360 -2.58 -3.11 -21.41
C GLU A 360 -1.68 -3.02 -20.18
N VAL A 361 -1.17 -1.82 -19.89
CA VAL A 361 -0.33 -1.59 -18.72
C VAL A 361 -1.14 -1.14 -17.53
N THR A 362 -0.75 -1.69 -16.39
CA THR A 362 -1.31 -1.44 -15.08
C THR A 362 -0.22 -0.85 -14.22
N ASN A 363 -0.63 0.03 -13.33
CA ASN A 363 0.17 0.35 -12.18
C ASN A 363 -0.70 0.28 -10.93
N GLN A 364 -0.07 0.16 -9.78
CA GLN A 364 -0.73 0.44 -8.52
C GLN A 364 -1.05 1.92 -8.41
N TRP A 365 -2.22 2.26 -8.92
CA TRP A 365 -2.88 3.53 -8.68
C TRP A 365 -3.44 3.59 -7.25
N ILE A 366 -2.65 3.15 -6.26
CA ILE A 366 -2.97 3.24 -4.82
C ILE A 366 -1.84 3.92 -4.03
N MET A 367 -0.65 4.14 -4.60
CA MET A 367 0.50 4.74 -3.89
C MET A 367 1.08 5.97 -4.61
N ASP A 368 1.59 6.92 -3.82
CA ASP A 368 2.24 8.15 -4.31
C ASP A 368 3.69 7.94 -4.76
N SER A 369 4.34 6.89 -4.25
CA SER A 369 5.72 6.52 -4.56
C SER A 369 5.73 5.12 -5.14
N ASN A 370 5.80 5.06 -6.46
CA ASN A 370 5.79 3.78 -7.19
C ASN A 370 6.91 3.70 -8.25
N GLU A 371 7.87 4.62 -8.13
CA GLU A 371 9.13 4.67 -8.88
C GLU A 371 10.25 4.13 -8.00
N PHE A 372 11.20 3.43 -8.62
CA PHE A 372 12.44 3.03 -7.96
C PHE A 372 13.24 4.27 -7.53
N ILE A 373 13.95 4.16 -6.41
CA ILE A 373 14.97 5.14 -6.02
C ILE A 373 16.23 4.82 -6.83
N THR A 374 16.87 5.83 -7.43
CA THR A 374 18.02 5.60 -8.33
C THR A 374 19.26 5.11 -7.58
N ASP A 375 19.35 5.38 -6.28
CA ASP A 375 20.42 4.89 -5.44
C ASP A 375 20.31 3.37 -5.25
N ARG A 376 21.41 2.67 -5.55
CA ARG A 376 21.58 1.21 -5.48
C ARG A 376 22.60 0.82 -4.42
N SER A 377 22.91 1.72 -3.50
CA SER A 377 23.79 1.48 -2.37
C SER A 377 23.30 0.29 -1.54
N SER A 378 24.24 -0.51 -1.05
CA SER A 378 23.93 -1.56 -0.08
C SER A 378 23.38 -0.94 1.22
N PRO A 379 22.61 -1.72 2.01
CA PRO A 379 22.11 -1.24 3.29
C PRO A 379 23.20 -0.60 4.15
N HIS A 380 22.87 0.53 4.78
CA HIS A 380 23.75 1.20 5.74
C HIS A 380 24.08 0.28 6.92
N LYS A 381 25.16 0.58 7.65
CA LYS A 381 25.47 -0.16 8.89
C LYS A 381 24.43 0.14 9.98
N ASP A 382 23.99 1.39 10.09
CA ASP A 382 22.82 1.77 10.88
C ASP A 382 21.68 2.07 9.90
N MET A 383 20.58 1.32 9.97
CA MET A 383 19.41 1.53 9.09
C MET A 383 18.80 2.94 9.25
N PHE A 384 19.08 3.61 10.36
CA PHE A 384 18.60 4.96 10.66
C PHE A 384 19.67 6.04 10.44
N GLU A 385 20.80 5.72 9.78
CA GLU A 385 21.90 6.67 9.56
C GLU A 385 21.44 7.98 8.89
N GLU A 386 20.49 7.89 7.94
CA GLU A 386 19.92 9.05 7.25
C GLU A 386 18.61 9.58 7.84
N TRP A 387 18.18 9.07 9.01
CA TRP A 387 16.92 9.46 9.63
C TRP A 387 17.12 10.59 10.64
N ASN A 388 16.13 11.48 10.77
CA ASN A 388 16.20 12.58 11.71
C ASN A 388 16.04 12.10 13.15
N LEU A 389 15.00 11.31 13.42
CA LEU A 389 14.65 10.80 14.75
C LEU A 389 14.75 11.89 15.85
N GLY A 390 14.24 13.09 15.55
CA GLY A 390 14.25 14.23 16.47
C GLY A 390 15.61 14.91 16.70
N SER A 391 16.67 14.52 15.97
CA SER A 391 18.01 15.10 16.14
C SER A 391 18.14 16.54 15.62
N GLN A 392 17.31 16.92 14.66
CA GLN A 392 17.23 18.25 14.07
C GLN A 392 15.83 18.85 14.22
N PRO A 393 15.72 20.18 14.41
CA PRO A 393 14.43 20.87 14.44
C PRO A 393 13.63 20.65 13.16
N ILE A 394 12.30 20.61 13.30
CA ILE A 394 11.37 20.51 12.17
C ILE A 394 11.24 21.86 11.51
N THR A 395 11.46 21.90 10.20
CA THR A 395 11.45 23.13 9.39
C THR A 395 10.22 23.26 8.52
N GLY A 396 9.45 22.19 8.34
CA GLY A 396 8.35 22.12 7.40
C GLY A 396 8.81 22.03 5.96
N HIS A 397 10.02 21.51 5.71
CA HIS A 397 10.60 21.42 4.38
C HIS A 397 9.94 20.28 3.58
N VAL A 398 8.85 20.62 2.91
CA VAL A 398 8.04 19.73 2.09
C VAL A 398 8.22 20.09 0.61
N ILE A 399 8.60 19.11 -0.20
CA ILE A 399 8.78 19.27 -1.65
C ILE A 399 7.57 18.70 -2.38
N ASP A 400 6.92 19.54 -3.18
CA ASP A 400 5.85 19.14 -4.07
C ASP A 400 6.42 18.73 -5.43
N GLU A 401 6.95 17.51 -5.51
CA GLU A 401 7.49 16.93 -6.74
C GLU A 401 6.41 16.86 -7.84
N ILE A 402 6.78 16.73 -9.12
CA ILE A 402 5.79 16.35 -10.15
C ILE A 402 5.36 14.91 -9.86
N PRO A 403 4.05 14.61 -9.71
CA PRO A 403 3.63 13.26 -9.38
C PRO A 403 3.84 12.35 -10.59
N TRP A 404 4.12 11.08 -10.35
CA TRP A 404 4.51 10.15 -11.42
C TRP A 404 3.49 10.09 -12.55
N TRP A 405 2.20 10.12 -12.25
CA TRP A 405 1.16 10.01 -13.28
C TRP A 405 1.13 11.22 -14.22
N ASP A 406 1.48 12.42 -13.75
CA ASP A 406 1.59 13.60 -14.63
C ASP A 406 2.82 13.50 -15.54
N LYS A 407 3.92 12.91 -15.06
CA LYS A 407 5.10 12.61 -15.90
C LYS A 407 4.65 11.76 -17.10
N TYR A 408 3.87 10.71 -16.86
CA TYR A 408 3.38 9.80 -17.91
C TYR A 408 2.12 10.29 -18.66
N HIS A 409 1.66 11.53 -18.43
CA HIS A 409 0.41 12.06 -19.01
C HIS A 409 -0.83 11.21 -18.74
N LEU A 410 -0.88 10.60 -17.56
CA LEU A 410 -1.97 9.75 -17.11
C LEU A 410 -2.78 10.52 -16.05
N PRO A 411 -3.92 11.14 -16.40
CA PRO A 411 -4.65 11.99 -15.46
C PRO A 411 -5.10 11.20 -14.21
N LEU A 412 -4.87 11.77 -13.03
CA LEU A 412 -5.22 11.15 -11.73
C LEU A 412 -6.73 10.91 -11.61
N LEU A 413 -7.54 11.87 -12.07
CA LEU A 413 -8.99 11.83 -12.05
C LEU A 413 -9.52 11.77 -13.49
N PRO A 414 -10.47 10.90 -13.82
CA PRO A 414 -11.18 11.02 -15.08
C PRO A 414 -11.99 12.34 -15.09
N THR A 415 -12.13 12.96 -16.26
CA THR A 415 -12.69 14.30 -16.46
C THR A 415 -14.04 14.51 -15.79
N ASN A 416 -14.26 15.67 -15.12
CA ASN A 416 -15.46 16.39 -14.61
C ASN A 416 -16.83 15.70 -14.33
N GLN A 417 -17.00 14.40 -14.57
CA GLN A 417 -18.23 13.63 -14.38
C GLN A 417 -18.03 12.46 -13.40
N VAL A 418 -16.89 12.41 -12.71
CA VAL A 418 -16.52 11.31 -11.82
C VAL A 418 -16.85 11.69 -10.38
N PRO A 419 -17.76 10.96 -9.70
CA PRO A 419 -18.01 11.14 -8.28
C PRO A 419 -16.74 11.07 -7.41
N ARG A 420 -16.83 11.73 -6.25
CA ARG A 420 -15.79 11.73 -5.22
C ARG A 420 -15.42 10.30 -4.80
N GLY A 421 -14.13 9.98 -4.82
CA GLY A 421 -13.62 8.69 -4.37
C GLY A 421 -13.74 7.54 -5.37
N GLY A 422 -13.93 7.80 -6.65
CA GLY A 422 -13.68 6.76 -7.66
C GLY A 422 -12.96 7.28 -8.89
N GLY A 423 -13.35 6.74 -10.05
CA GLY A 423 -12.62 6.87 -11.29
C GLY A 423 -11.62 5.73 -11.43
N GLY A 424 -11.78 4.97 -12.52
CA GLY A 424 -10.73 4.15 -13.08
C GLY A 424 -10.29 4.82 -14.39
N THR A 425 -8.99 4.98 -14.61
CA THR A 425 -8.41 5.28 -15.91
C THR A 425 -8.29 3.94 -16.66
N PRO A 426 -8.61 3.87 -17.97
CA PRO A 426 -8.25 2.71 -18.78
C PRO A 426 -6.74 2.44 -18.66
N ALA A 427 -6.35 1.17 -18.68
CA ALA A 427 -4.97 0.86 -18.98
C ALA A 427 -4.62 1.43 -20.36
N VAL A 428 -3.45 2.04 -20.47
CA VAL A 428 -2.89 2.44 -21.76
C VAL A 428 -2.16 1.24 -22.36
N PRO A 429 -2.10 1.09 -23.69
CA PRO A 429 -1.27 0.06 -24.32
C PRO A 429 0.21 0.32 -24.02
N LEU A 430 1.01 -0.75 -24.00
CA LEU A 430 2.45 -0.70 -23.78
C LEU A 430 3.16 0.25 -24.78
N SER A 431 2.70 0.28 -26.04
CA SER A 431 3.24 1.17 -27.09
C SER A 431 3.07 2.67 -26.79
N ASP A 432 2.11 3.05 -25.93
CA ASP A 432 1.94 4.44 -25.53
C ASP A 432 3.06 4.89 -24.58
N ILE A 433 3.60 3.98 -23.77
CA ILE A 433 4.60 4.31 -22.74
C ILE A 433 6.01 3.77 -23.03
N ALA A 434 6.17 2.88 -24.02
CA ALA A 434 7.44 2.22 -24.31
C ALA A 434 7.77 2.18 -25.81
N VAL A 435 9.06 1.96 -26.12
CA VAL A 435 9.61 1.77 -27.46
C VAL A 435 10.07 0.32 -27.61
N TYR A 436 9.72 -0.30 -28.73
CA TYR A 436 10.14 -1.66 -29.05
C TYR A 436 11.55 -1.69 -29.65
N HIS A 437 12.40 -2.58 -29.16
CA HIS A 437 13.79 -2.74 -29.62
C HIS A 437 14.04 -4.06 -30.38
N GLY A 438 13.00 -4.88 -30.59
CA GLY A 438 13.14 -6.21 -31.16
C GLY A 438 13.22 -7.31 -30.10
N SER A 439 12.93 -8.55 -30.51
CA SER A 439 13.05 -9.75 -29.66
C SER A 439 12.33 -9.64 -28.31
N GLY A 440 11.13 -9.03 -28.32
CA GLY A 440 10.30 -8.88 -27.12
C GLY A 440 10.77 -7.85 -26.10
N LEU A 441 11.83 -7.08 -26.41
CA LEU A 441 12.35 -6.04 -25.55
C LEU A 441 11.61 -4.71 -25.78
N TRP A 442 11.02 -4.18 -24.71
CA TRP A 442 10.41 -2.85 -24.69
C TRP A 442 11.09 -1.97 -23.64
N GLN A 443 11.44 -0.75 -23.99
CA GLN A 443 12.02 0.24 -23.07
C GLN A 443 11.01 1.36 -22.82
N ILE A 444 10.73 1.67 -21.55
CA ILE A 444 9.93 2.83 -21.17
C ILE A 444 10.57 4.09 -21.77
N LYS A 445 9.74 4.92 -22.42
CA LYS A 445 10.18 6.20 -22.99
C LYS A 445 10.81 7.05 -21.87
N GLU A 446 12.08 7.44 -22.04
CA GLU A 446 12.69 8.45 -21.18
C GLU A 446 11.89 9.75 -21.31
N GLN A 447 11.53 10.34 -20.17
CA GLN A 447 10.75 11.56 -20.14
C GLN A 447 11.67 12.73 -19.79
N GLN A 448 11.60 13.79 -20.60
CA GLN A 448 12.32 15.05 -20.40
C GLN A 448 11.70 15.86 -19.26
#